data_AF-A0A847JPA9-F1
#
_entry.id   AF-A0A847JPA9-F1
#
_cell.length_a   1.000
_cell.length_b   1.000
_cell.length_c   1.000
_cell.angle_alpha   90.00
_cell.angle_beta   90.00
_cell.angle_gamma   90.00
#
_symmetry.space_group_name_H-M   'P 1'
#
loop_
_entity.id
_entity.type
_entity.pdbx_description
1 polymer ?
#
loop_
_entity_poly.entity_id
_entity_poly.type
_entity_poly.pdbx_seq_one_letter_code
_entity_poly.pdbx_strand_id
1 'polypeptide(L)'
;CQLVGDDDRHTGRPTANRTAERYKLFGTDLGVSFRHKNRTYLLFGDTVGPRGGDALAWTTDTNPDNGLDLTFRADADGYLPLTIPGIRQGAFEVPMAGVSLGGRMYVYHTTDHTDAVTMGRSVLAASDDDGATFRWLYDLSTRRFINVSLVTVEARPWPGLPMRSGRALLLFGSGTYRQSDVRLACQPARQIEDSAAIRYWTGLKDGRPRWSPHEADAAPLFDHPVVGELSVTWNPYLSRWIMLYNSTHPRGIVLRTAERPWGPWSDALMLFDPWRDGGYGVFMHVSRAAGGSDALSDPGREDEWGGEYGPYQLAESARGRTGESTIYFTMSTWNPYTVVLMRARLALAPRG
;
A
#
# COMPACT_ATOMS: atom_id res chain seq x y z
N CYS A 1 12.74 0.99 11.34
CA CYS A 1 14.01 0.39 10.88
C CYS A 1 13.95 0.24 9.37
N GLN A 2 15.08 0.33 8.69
CA GLN A 2 15.17 0.13 7.24
C GLN A 2 15.03 -1.36 6.88
N LEU A 3 14.24 -1.67 5.86
CA LEU A 3 13.99 -3.04 5.38
C LEU A 3 14.86 -3.43 4.18
N VAL A 4 15.40 -2.45 3.46
CA VAL A 4 16.09 -2.62 2.17
C VAL A 4 17.48 -1.98 2.23
N GLY A 5 18.51 -2.63 1.69
CA GLY A 5 19.91 -2.24 1.75
C GLY A 5 20.70 -3.02 2.80
N ASP A 6 22.03 -2.91 2.78
CA ASP A 6 22.91 -3.65 3.71
C ASP A 6 23.10 -2.94 5.05
N ASP A 7 23.08 -1.61 5.04
CA ASP A 7 23.18 -0.78 6.23
C ASP A 7 21.96 0.15 6.36
N ASP A 8 21.42 0.25 7.58
CA ASP A 8 20.35 1.18 7.95
C ASP A 8 20.95 2.61 7.98
N ARG A 9 20.46 3.48 7.10
CA ARG A 9 21.05 4.81 6.86
C ARG A 9 20.97 5.73 8.08
N HIS A 10 20.00 5.51 8.97
CA HIS A 10 19.87 6.29 10.20
C HIS A 10 20.87 5.81 11.26
N THR A 11 20.98 4.50 11.46
CA THR A 11 21.75 3.95 12.58
C THR A 11 23.20 3.59 12.22
N GLY A 12 23.52 3.49 10.93
CA GLY A 12 24.81 3.02 10.42
C GLY A 12 25.11 1.56 10.75
N ARG A 13 24.08 0.79 11.17
CA ARG A 13 24.21 -0.63 11.52
C ARG A 13 23.71 -1.50 10.37
N PRO A 14 24.19 -2.75 10.25
CA PRO A 14 23.66 -3.67 9.25
C PRO A 14 22.14 -3.86 9.39
N THR A 15 21.42 -3.86 8.28
CA THR A 15 20.00 -4.26 8.27
C THR A 15 19.89 -5.77 8.48
N ALA A 16 18.71 -6.24 8.92
CA ALA A 16 18.43 -7.66 9.04
C ALA A 16 18.42 -8.38 7.67
N ASN A 17 18.02 -7.65 6.63
CA ASN A 17 17.75 -8.23 5.32
C ASN A 17 18.95 -8.27 4.39
N ARG A 18 19.91 -7.36 4.54
CA ARG A 18 21.12 -7.24 3.70
C ARG A 18 20.84 -7.49 2.23
N THR A 19 19.90 -6.73 1.68
CA THR A 19 19.30 -7.06 0.38
C THR A 19 20.26 -6.92 -0.79
N ALA A 20 21.28 -6.06 -0.66
CA ALA A 20 22.28 -5.90 -1.69
C ALA A 20 23.23 -7.11 -1.70
N GLU A 21 23.75 -7.50 -0.54
CA GLU A 21 24.61 -8.68 -0.38
C GLU A 21 23.87 -9.98 -0.76
N ARG A 22 22.64 -10.18 -0.28
CA ARG A 22 21.92 -11.46 -0.41
C ARG A 22 21.15 -11.61 -1.71
N TYR A 23 20.69 -10.50 -2.30
CA TYR A 23 19.76 -10.55 -3.43
C TYR A 23 20.12 -9.58 -4.57
N LYS A 24 21.24 -8.84 -4.48
CA LYS A 24 21.60 -7.78 -5.44
C LYS A 24 20.47 -6.77 -5.65
N LEU A 25 19.71 -6.50 -4.59
CA LEU A 25 18.60 -5.56 -4.55
C LEU A 25 19.04 -4.34 -3.73
N PHE A 26 19.31 -3.23 -4.41
CA PHE A 26 19.97 -2.05 -3.85
C PHE A 26 18.99 -0.99 -3.32
N GLY A 27 17.78 -0.93 -3.87
CA GLY A 27 16.72 -0.01 -3.45
C GLY A 27 15.39 -0.47 -4.04
N THR A 28 14.30 -0.19 -3.33
CA THR A 28 12.93 -0.45 -3.80
C THR A 28 11.95 0.39 -2.98
N ASP A 29 10.69 0.43 -3.39
CA ASP A 29 9.62 1.10 -2.68
C ASP A 29 8.38 0.23 -2.44
N LEU A 30 7.38 0.83 -1.81
CA LEU A 30 6.12 0.24 -1.36
C LEU A 30 6.26 -0.73 -0.17
N GLY A 31 5.99 -2.02 -0.35
CA GLY A 31 5.81 -2.99 0.74
C GLY A 31 4.35 -3.32 1.05
N VAL A 32 3.51 -3.39 0.01
CA VAL A 32 2.09 -3.77 0.13
C VAL A 32 1.97 -5.17 0.72
N SER A 33 1.35 -5.30 1.89
CA SER A 33 1.32 -6.57 2.61
C SER A 33 -0.01 -7.32 2.50
N PHE A 34 0.05 -8.65 2.42
CA PHE A 34 -1.11 -9.52 2.57
C PHE A 34 -0.70 -10.92 3.02
N ARG A 35 -1.65 -11.61 3.69
CA ARG A 35 -1.47 -13.00 4.11
C ARG A 35 -1.69 -13.96 2.96
N HIS A 36 -0.76 -14.89 2.78
CA HIS A 36 -0.94 -16.05 1.91
C HIS A 36 -0.34 -17.29 2.58
N LYS A 37 -1.17 -18.31 2.79
CA LYS A 37 -0.83 -19.50 3.59
C LYS A 37 -0.30 -19.09 4.98
N ASN A 38 0.86 -19.60 5.37
CA ASN A 38 1.51 -19.30 6.65
C ASN A 38 2.47 -18.09 6.61
N ARG A 39 2.54 -17.35 5.49
CA ARG A 39 3.46 -16.22 5.31
C ARG A 39 2.73 -14.90 5.08
N THR A 40 3.39 -13.80 5.45
CA THR A 40 2.99 -12.45 5.05
C THR A 40 3.87 -12.08 3.87
N TYR A 41 3.23 -11.87 2.71
CA TYR A 41 3.90 -11.44 1.50
C TYR A 41 3.91 -9.91 1.45
N LEU A 42 5.01 -9.35 0.93
CA LEU A 42 5.18 -7.93 0.67
C LEU A 42 5.47 -7.76 -0.82
N LEU A 43 4.66 -6.94 -1.48
CA LEU A 43 4.84 -6.52 -2.86
C LEU A 43 5.56 -5.17 -2.84
N PHE A 44 6.71 -5.12 -3.50
CA PHE A 44 7.50 -3.91 -3.68
C PHE A 44 7.36 -3.41 -5.11
N GLY A 45 7.54 -2.11 -5.31
CA GLY A 45 7.45 -1.47 -6.62
C GLY A 45 8.79 -1.40 -7.34
N ASP A 46 9.03 -0.26 -7.97
CA ASP A 46 10.22 0.04 -8.75
C ASP A 46 11.48 -0.34 -7.97
N THR A 47 12.32 -1.21 -8.55
CA THR A 47 13.46 -1.78 -7.83
C THR A 47 14.77 -1.54 -8.56
N VAL A 48 15.76 -1.06 -7.82
CA VAL A 48 17.14 -0.87 -8.28
C VAL A 48 17.92 -2.16 -8.04
N GLY A 49 18.36 -2.78 -9.14
CA GLY A 49 19.16 -4.00 -9.16
C GLY A 49 19.38 -4.48 -10.59
N PRO A 50 20.11 -5.59 -10.80
CA PRO A 50 20.51 -6.03 -12.14
C PRO A 50 19.34 -6.40 -13.06
N ARG A 51 18.18 -6.75 -12.49
CA ARG A 51 16.99 -7.15 -13.26
C ARG A 51 15.94 -6.06 -13.41
N GLY A 52 15.94 -5.04 -12.56
CA GLY A 52 14.82 -4.10 -12.43
C GLY A 52 13.47 -4.81 -12.15
N GLY A 53 12.38 -4.08 -12.36
CA GLY A 53 11.03 -4.57 -12.14
C GLY A 53 10.66 -4.72 -10.66
N ASP A 54 9.46 -5.22 -10.40
CA ASP A 54 8.90 -5.26 -9.05
C ASP A 54 9.43 -6.45 -8.23
N ALA A 55 9.78 -6.24 -6.97
CA ALA A 55 10.22 -7.32 -6.08
C ALA A 55 9.06 -7.90 -5.26
N LEU A 56 9.12 -9.21 -4.99
CA LEU A 56 8.19 -9.91 -4.11
C LEU A 56 8.97 -10.64 -3.02
N ALA A 57 8.63 -10.33 -1.76
CA ALA A 57 9.22 -10.97 -0.59
C ALA A 57 8.15 -11.58 0.31
N TRP A 58 8.59 -12.39 1.27
CA TRP A 58 7.75 -12.83 2.37
C TRP A 58 8.51 -12.86 3.68
N THR A 59 7.74 -12.81 4.76
CA THR A 59 8.21 -13.03 6.13
C THR A 59 7.31 -14.02 6.85
N THR A 60 7.88 -14.70 7.84
CA THR A 60 7.16 -15.50 8.84
C THR A 60 7.09 -14.80 10.20
N ASP A 61 7.65 -13.61 10.32
CA ASP A 61 7.64 -12.86 11.57
C ASP A 61 6.23 -12.45 11.95
N THR A 62 5.94 -12.59 13.25
CA THR A 62 4.68 -12.14 13.85
C THR A 62 4.88 -10.91 14.74
N ASN A 63 6.13 -10.49 14.94
CA ASN A 63 6.49 -9.36 15.77
C ASN A 63 7.32 -8.32 14.99
N PRO A 64 6.71 -7.22 14.53
CA PRO A 64 7.44 -6.17 13.80
C PRO A 64 8.29 -5.25 14.69
N ASP A 65 8.25 -5.36 16.03
CA ASP A 65 8.97 -4.42 16.93
C ASP A 65 10.49 -4.46 16.78
N ASN A 66 11.06 -5.56 16.28
CA ASN A 66 12.50 -5.73 16.03
C ASN A 66 12.86 -5.76 14.54
N GLY A 67 11.95 -5.34 13.66
CA GLY A 67 12.10 -5.41 12.21
C GLY A 67 11.33 -6.57 11.59
N LEU A 68 11.60 -6.83 10.31
CA LEU A 68 11.04 -7.96 9.56
C LEU A 68 12.16 -8.64 8.79
N ASP A 69 12.31 -9.95 8.99
CA ASP A 69 13.16 -10.83 8.21
C ASP A 69 12.44 -11.19 6.90
N LEU A 70 12.95 -10.64 5.80
CA LEU A 70 12.42 -10.78 4.46
C LEU A 70 13.21 -11.82 3.66
N THR A 71 12.47 -12.71 3.02
CA THR A 71 13.01 -13.64 2.02
C THR A 71 12.47 -13.26 0.65
N PHE A 72 13.38 -13.10 -0.30
CA PHE A 72 13.05 -12.84 -1.71
C PHE A 72 13.24 -14.12 -2.52
N ARG A 73 12.47 -14.29 -3.60
CA ARG A 73 12.85 -15.27 -4.62
C ARG A 73 14.11 -14.76 -5.31
N ALA A 74 15.10 -15.62 -5.48
CA ALA A 74 16.38 -15.25 -6.08
C ALA A 74 17.06 -16.46 -6.73
N ASP A 75 17.97 -16.19 -7.65
CA ASP A 75 18.93 -17.14 -8.20
C ASP A 75 20.37 -16.57 -8.10
N ALA A 76 21.32 -17.17 -8.82
CA ALA A 76 22.72 -16.73 -8.80
C ALA A 76 22.92 -15.27 -9.26
N ASP A 77 21.99 -14.74 -10.05
CA ASP A 77 22.07 -13.39 -10.61
C ASP A 77 21.36 -12.34 -9.76
N GLY A 78 20.61 -12.74 -8.72
CA GLY A 78 19.94 -11.85 -7.77
C GLY A 78 18.46 -12.19 -7.58
N TYR A 79 17.69 -11.25 -7.04
CA TYR A 79 16.24 -11.41 -6.88
C TYR A 79 15.55 -11.70 -8.22
N LEU A 80 14.40 -12.37 -8.18
CA LEU A 80 13.53 -12.61 -9.32
C LEU A 80 12.34 -11.65 -9.25
N PRO A 81 12.14 -10.79 -10.26
CA PRO A 81 11.01 -9.85 -10.26
C PRO A 81 9.67 -10.58 -10.42
N LEU A 82 8.61 -9.96 -9.91
CA LEU A 82 7.24 -10.33 -10.21
C LEU A 82 6.97 -10.03 -11.69
N THR A 83 6.42 -11.00 -12.43
CA THR A 83 6.10 -10.84 -13.86
C THR A 83 4.68 -11.28 -14.16
N ILE A 84 3.93 -10.41 -14.83
CA ILE A 84 2.58 -10.64 -15.35
C ILE A 84 2.68 -10.55 -16.89
N PRO A 85 2.64 -11.68 -17.61
CA PRO A 85 2.65 -11.66 -19.06
C PRO A 85 1.48 -10.85 -19.64
N GLY A 86 1.77 -10.03 -20.65
CA GLY A 86 0.76 -9.27 -21.38
C GLY A 86 0.55 -7.83 -20.90
N ILE A 87 1.27 -7.38 -19.88
CA ILE A 87 1.31 -5.97 -19.46
C ILE A 87 2.74 -5.44 -19.45
N ARG A 88 2.89 -4.12 -19.44
CA ARG A 88 4.20 -3.48 -19.22
C ARG A 88 4.47 -3.34 -17.72
N GLN A 89 5.72 -3.52 -17.32
CA GLN A 89 6.20 -3.44 -15.94
C GLN A 89 7.54 -2.70 -15.87
N GLY A 90 7.52 -1.42 -16.23
CA GLY A 90 8.61 -0.46 -16.04
C GLY A 90 8.35 0.50 -14.89
N ALA A 91 9.05 1.63 -14.88
CA ALA A 91 8.88 2.67 -13.87
C ALA A 91 7.41 3.12 -13.74
N PHE A 92 6.94 3.31 -12.50
CA PHE A 92 5.54 3.62 -12.15
C PHE A 92 4.50 2.51 -12.45
N GLU A 93 4.94 1.34 -12.91
CA GLU A 93 4.07 0.20 -13.21
C GLU A 93 4.26 -0.88 -12.14
N VAL A 94 3.51 -0.74 -11.03
CA VAL A 94 3.84 -1.35 -9.72
C VAL A 94 2.63 -2.08 -9.09
N PRO A 95 2.86 -3.07 -8.20
CA PRO A 95 1.78 -3.77 -7.50
C PRO A 95 1.13 -2.90 -6.41
N MET A 96 -0.20 -2.84 -6.37
CA MET A 96 -0.97 -1.98 -5.45
C MET A 96 -1.71 -2.74 -4.35
N ALA A 97 -2.12 -3.98 -4.61
CA ALA A 97 -2.82 -4.81 -3.62
C ALA A 97 -2.59 -6.29 -3.91
N GLY A 98 -2.66 -7.11 -2.85
CA GLY A 98 -2.65 -8.56 -2.98
C GLY A 98 -3.67 -9.22 -2.07
N VAL A 99 -4.14 -10.41 -2.43
CA VAL A 99 -5.04 -11.23 -1.60
C VAL A 99 -4.86 -12.71 -1.85
N SER A 100 -5.04 -13.50 -0.80
CA SER A 100 -5.08 -14.96 -0.88
C SER A 100 -6.51 -15.48 -0.80
N LEU A 101 -6.99 -16.15 -1.85
CA LEU A 101 -8.33 -16.75 -1.90
C LEU A 101 -8.24 -18.14 -2.53
N GLY A 102 -8.86 -19.14 -1.88
CA GLY A 102 -8.91 -20.49 -2.42
C GLY A 102 -7.54 -21.15 -2.63
N GLY A 103 -6.52 -20.73 -1.88
CA GLY A 103 -5.14 -21.21 -2.05
C GLY A 103 -4.35 -20.53 -3.18
N ARG A 104 -4.96 -19.59 -3.91
CA ARG A 104 -4.33 -18.80 -4.98
C ARG A 104 -3.97 -17.42 -4.47
N MET A 105 -2.95 -16.82 -5.09
CA MET A 105 -2.59 -15.43 -4.87
C MET A 105 -3.17 -14.57 -6.01
N TYR A 106 -3.75 -13.43 -5.67
CA TYR A 106 -4.22 -12.44 -6.62
C TYR A 106 -3.49 -11.13 -6.35
N VAL A 107 -3.05 -10.45 -7.40
CA VAL A 107 -2.34 -9.18 -7.32
C VAL A 107 -2.97 -8.17 -8.26
N TYR A 108 -3.25 -6.99 -7.74
CA TYR A 108 -3.61 -5.81 -8.52
C TYR A 108 -2.34 -5.03 -8.86
N HIS A 109 -2.17 -4.66 -10.12
CA HIS A 109 -0.92 -4.10 -10.63
C HIS A 109 -1.20 -2.96 -11.62
N THR A 110 -0.48 -1.85 -11.51
CA THR A 110 -0.61 -0.71 -12.43
C THR A 110 0.28 -0.88 -13.65
N THR A 111 -0.20 -0.42 -14.79
CA THR A 111 0.53 -0.49 -16.05
C THR A 111 0.15 0.72 -16.93
N ASP A 112 0.67 0.75 -18.14
CA ASP A 112 0.43 1.78 -19.15
C ASP A 112 0.94 3.19 -18.75
N HIS A 113 2.07 3.27 -18.03
CA HIS A 113 2.83 4.51 -17.81
C HIS A 113 3.30 5.18 -19.12
N THR A 114 3.11 6.48 -19.25
CA THR A 114 3.67 7.31 -20.33
C THR A 114 4.12 8.65 -19.77
N ASP A 115 4.85 9.44 -20.56
CA ASP A 115 5.25 10.81 -20.17
C ASP A 115 4.06 11.71 -19.83
N ALA A 116 2.87 11.44 -20.38
CA ALA A 116 1.65 12.20 -20.13
C ALA A 116 0.77 11.61 -19.01
N VAL A 117 0.94 10.32 -18.69
CA VAL A 117 0.08 9.58 -17.76
C VAL A 117 0.94 8.70 -16.87
N THR A 118 1.07 9.09 -15.59
CA THR A 118 1.98 8.41 -14.67
C THR A 118 1.58 6.96 -14.39
N MET A 119 0.29 6.67 -14.18
CA MET A 119 -0.26 5.32 -14.04
C MET A 119 -1.54 5.23 -14.88
N GLY A 120 -1.52 4.44 -15.96
CA GLY A 120 -2.57 4.48 -16.99
C GLY A 120 -3.74 3.52 -16.77
N ARG A 121 -3.46 2.32 -16.27
CA ARG A 121 -4.44 1.26 -16.06
C ARG A 121 -4.08 0.42 -14.84
N SER A 122 -5.07 -0.20 -14.21
CA SER A 122 -4.89 -1.25 -13.21
C SER A 122 -5.47 -2.57 -13.71
N VAL A 123 -4.78 -3.67 -13.46
CA VAL A 123 -5.18 -5.02 -13.84
C VAL A 123 -5.26 -5.94 -12.62
N LEU A 124 -5.98 -7.04 -12.75
CA LEU A 124 -5.91 -8.17 -11.83
C LEU A 124 -5.14 -9.32 -12.48
N ALA A 125 -4.19 -9.90 -11.74
CA ALA A 125 -3.48 -11.10 -12.11
C ALA A 125 -3.58 -12.15 -10.99
N ALA A 126 -3.35 -13.42 -11.33
CA ALA A 126 -3.40 -14.52 -10.38
C ALA A 126 -2.23 -15.48 -10.53
N SER A 127 -1.77 -16.01 -9.40
CA SER A 127 -0.70 -16.99 -9.27
C SER A 127 -1.22 -18.24 -8.55
N ASP A 128 -0.85 -19.40 -9.11
CA ASP A 128 -1.16 -20.74 -8.58
C ASP A 128 0.05 -21.40 -7.90
N ASP A 129 1.18 -20.69 -7.86
CA ASP A 129 2.51 -21.18 -7.46
C ASP A 129 3.20 -20.21 -6.49
N ASP A 130 2.42 -19.66 -5.56
CA ASP A 130 2.90 -18.85 -4.42
C ASP A 130 3.64 -17.57 -4.81
N GLY A 131 3.18 -16.93 -5.89
CA GLY A 131 3.75 -15.71 -6.45
C GLY A 131 4.94 -15.98 -7.39
N ALA A 132 5.13 -17.22 -7.84
CA ALA A 132 6.25 -17.56 -8.69
C ALA A 132 6.04 -17.16 -10.15
N THR A 133 4.84 -17.38 -10.67
CA THR A 133 4.35 -16.91 -11.97
C THR A 133 2.95 -16.33 -11.82
N PHE A 134 2.60 -15.38 -12.68
CA PHE A 134 1.26 -14.81 -12.72
C PHE A 134 0.67 -14.93 -14.12
N ARG A 135 -0.66 -15.00 -14.19
CA ARG A 135 -1.43 -14.80 -15.42
C ARG A 135 -2.35 -13.60 -15.25
N TRP A 136 -2.43 -12.75 -16.26
CA TRP A 136 -3.42 -11.68 -16.33
C TRP A 136 -4.85 -12.26 -16.38
N LEU A 137 -5.80 -11.58 -15.72
CA LEU A 137 -7.23 -11.96 -15.72
C LEU A 137 -8.09 -10.93 -16.43
N TYR A 138 -8.08 -9.69 -15.96
CA TYR A 138 -8.86 -8.60 -16.55
C TYR A 138 -8.31 -7.23 -16.17
N ASP A 139 -8.79 -6.21 -16.88
CA ASP A 139 -8.53 -4.80 -16.61
C ASP A 139 -9.48 -4.29 -15.55
N LEU A 140 -8.95 -3.91 -14.39
CA LEU A 140 -9.75 -3.41 -13.28
C LEU A 140 -10.32 -2.02 -13.59
N SER A 141 -9.48 -1.11 -14.06
CA SER A 141 -9.87 0.29 -14.28
C SER A 141 -8.85 1.04 -15.12
N THR A 142 -9.33 2.02 -15.89
CA THR A 142 -8.55 3.09 -16.52
C THR A 142 -8.95 4.47 -15.99
N ARG A 143 -9.69 4.53 -14.87
CA ARG A 143 -10.37 5.74 -14.39
C ARG A 143 -10.23 5.99 -12.90
N ARG A 144 -11.02 5.34 -12.05
CA ARG A 144 -11.21 5.70 -10.63
C ARG A 144 -10.55 4.72 -9.64
N PHE A 145 -10.08 3.57 -10.13
CA PHE A 145 -9.48 2.50 -9.33
C PHE A 145 -8.15 2.05 -9.95
N ILE A 146 -7.26 3.02 -10.21
CA ILE A 146 -5.91 2.76 -10.70
C ILE A 146 -5.02 2.30 -9.54
N ASN A 147 -4.92 3.15 -8.52
CA ASN A 147 -4.34 2.77 -7.23
C ASN A 147 -5.45 2.16 -6.36
N VAL A 148 -5.20 1.01 -5.74
CA VAL A 148 -6.19 0.31 -4.95
C VAL A 148 -5.62 -0.27 -3.66
N SER A 149 -6.36 -0.12 -2.57
CA SER A 149 -6.19 -0.90 -1.35
C SER A 149 -7.37 -1.87 -1.19
N LEU A 150 -7.06 -3.12 -0.83
CA LEU A 150 -8.04 -4.20 -0.73
C LEU A 150 -8.19 -4.68 0.72
N VAL A 151 -9.43 -4.78 1.19
CA VAL A 151 -9.74 -5.39 2.50
C VAL A 151 -10.78 -6.50 2.33
N THR A 152 -10.48 -7.68 2.85
CA THR A 152 -11.45 -8.79 2.90
C THR A 152 -12.22 -8.75 4.21
N VAL A 153 -13.55 -8.77 4.13
CA VAL A 153 -14.44 -8.83 5.31
C VAL A 153 -15.54 -9.87 5.14
N GLU A 154 -16.04 -10.40 6.24
CA GLU A 154 -17.36 -11.06 6.22
C GLU A 154 -18.44 -10.01 5.97
N ALA A 155 -19.42 -10.30 5.12
CA ALA A 155 -20.44 -9.31 4.77
C ALA A 155 -21.45 -9.05 5.91
N ARG A 156 -21.69 -10.05 6.77
CA ARG A 156 -22.74 -10.03 7.78
C ARG A 156 -22.60 -8.86 8.80
N PRO A 157 -21.41 -8.53 9.32
CA PRO A 157 -21.22 -7.37 10.21
C PRO A 157 -21.41 -6.00 9.55
N TRP A 158 -21.52 -5.93 8.21
CA TRP A 158 -21.59 -4.68 7.46
C TRP A 158 -22.93 -4.55 6.71
N PRO A 159 -24.06 -4.37 7.41
CA PRO A 159 -25.35 -4.20 6.77
C PRO A 159 -25.33 -2.95 5.89
N GLY A 160 -25.52 -3.15 4.58
CA GLY A 160 -25.40 -2.09 3.57
C GLY A 160 -24.45 -2.45 2.43
N LEU A 161 -23.59 -3.46 2.59
CA LEU A 161 -22.87 -4.04 1.45
C LEU A 161 -23.86 -4.61 0.41
N PRO A 162 -23.48 -4.68 -0.88
CA PRO A 162 -24.32 -5.20 -1.96
C PRO A 162 -24.47 -6.74 -1.92
N MET A 163 -24.09 -7.36 -0.81
CA MET A 163 -24.23 -8.78 -0.51
C MET A 163 -24.51 -8.97 0.98
N ARG A 164 -25.31 -9.99 1.34
CA ARG A 164 -25.77 -10.22 2.72
C ARG A 164 -24.92 -11.24 3.50
N SER A 165 -24.17 -12.10 2.82
CA SER A 165 -23.40 -13.18 3.44
C SER A 165 -22.20 -13.57 2.57
N GLY A 166 -21.24 -14.26 3.18
CA GLY A 166 -19.95 -14.62 2.57
C GLY A 166 -18.93 -13.50 2.65
N ARG A 167 -17.73 -13.77 2.12
CA ARG A 167 -16.62 -12.81 2.09
C ARG A 167 -16.80 -11.77 0.98
N ALA A 168 -16.72 -10.51 1.36
CA ALA A 168 -16.66 -9.36 0.48
C ALA A 168 -15.22 -8.85 0.38
N LEU A 169 -14.82 -8.47 -0.82
CA LEU A 169 -13.62 -7.69 -1.09
C LEU A 169 -14.03 -6.23 -1.20
N LEU A 170 -13.51 -5.37 -0.34
CA LEU A 170 -13.68 -3.93 -0.42
C LEU A 170 -12.45 -3.33 -1.08
N LEU A 171 -12.66 -2.62 -2.19
CA LEU A 171 -11.63 -1.94 -2.94
C LEU A 171 -11.77 -0.44 -2.65
N PHE A 172 -10.75 0.14 -2.05
CA PHE A 172 -10.60 1.58 -1.89
C PHE A 172 -9.67 2.07 -2.98
N GLY A 173 -10.19 2.86 -3.93
CA GLY A 173 -9.44 3.22 -5.12
C GLY A 173 -9.32 4.71 -5.36
N SER A 174 -8.21 5.12 -5.95
CA SER A 174 -8.03 6.45 -6.54
C SER A 174 -7.66 6.33 -8.02
N GLY A 175 -7.98 7.38 -8.78
CA GLY A 175 -7.78 7.45 -10.23
C GLY A 175 -6.42 7.99 -10.63
N THR A 176 -6.41 9.08 -11.41
CA THR A 176 -5.19 9.80 -11.81
C THR A 176 -4.24 9.98 -10.64
N TYR A 177 -2.98 9.58 -10.85
CA TYR A 177 -1.95 9.54 -9.82
C TYR A 177 -1.82 10.87 -9.08
N ARG A 178 -2.02 10.84 -7.75
CA ARG A 178 -1.97 12.01 -6.84
C ARG A 178 -2.94 13.14 -7.22
N GLN A 179 -3.98 12.83 -7.99
CA GLN A 179 -4.98 13.78 -8.50
C GLN A 179 -6.40 13.17 -8.49
N SER A 180 -6.75 12.46 -7.42
CA SER A 180 -8.08 11.85 -7.29
C SER A 180 -8.49 11.69 -5.83
N ASP A 181 -9.77 11.93 -5.56
CA ASP A 181 -10.40 11.46 -4.31
C ASP A 181 -10.47 9.92 -4.28
N VAL A 182 -10.59 9.39 -3.05
CA VAL A 182 -10.79 7.95 -2.81
C VAL A 182 -12.26 7.58 -3.00
N ARG A 183 -12.49 6.45 -3.67
CA ARG A 183 -13.80 5.83 -3.93
C ARG A 183 -13.84 4.41 -3.39
N LEU A 184 -15.04 3.87 -3.22
CA LEU A 184 -15.26 2.52 -2.69
C LEU A 184 -15.97 1.63 -3.71
N ALA A 185 -15.48 0.41 -3.87
CA ALA A 185 -16.16 -0.67 -4.54
C ALA A 185 -16.19 -1.93 -3.67
N CYS A 186 -17.10 -2.85 -4.00
CA CYS A 186 -17.28 -4.12 -3.34
C CYS A 186 -17.44 -5.23 -4.38
N GLN A 187 -16.74 -6.34 -4.18
CA GLN A 187 -16.83 -7.53 -5.03
C GLN A 187 -16.97 -8.78 -4.14
N PRO A 188 -17.90 -9.71 -4.42
CA PRO A 188 -17.93 -10.98 -3.70
C PRO A 188 -16.64 -11.76 -3.95
N ALA A 189 -15.94 -12.20 -2.89
CA ALA A 189 -14.62 -12.84 -3.02
C ALA A 189 -14.61 -14.10 -3.90
N ARG A 190 -15.72 -14.86 -3.92
CA ARG A 190 -15.90 -16.03 -4.79
C ARG A 190 -16.00 -15.71 -6.29
N GLN A 191 -16.18 -14.43 -6.62
CA GLN A 191 -16.30 -13.89 -7.98
C GLN A 191 -15.15 -12.92 -8.28
N ILE A 192 -13.99 -13.07 -7.61
CA ILE A 192 -12.84 -12.19 -7.82
C ILE A 192 -12.37 -12.15 -9.28
N GLU A 193 -12.52 -13.26 -10.02
CA GLU A 193 -12.12 -13.35 -11.44
C GLU A 193 -13.19 -12.82 -12.41
N ASP A 194 -14.33 -12.35 -11.90
CA ASP A 194 -15.41 -11.73 -12.68
C ASP A 194 -15.51 -10.24 -12.36
N SER A 195 -15.02 -9.39 -13.27
CA SER A 195 -15.07 -7.94 -13.13
C SER A 195 -16.50 -7.39 -13.13
N ALA A 196 -17.47 -8.08 -13.75
CA ALA A 196 -18.88 -7.66 -13.77
C ALA A 196 -19.55 -7.83 -12.40
N ALA A 197 -18.93 -8.56 -11.46
CA ALA A 197 -19.41 -8.71 -10.09
C ALA A 197 -19.10 -7.49 -9.20
N ILE A 198 -18.25 -6.55 -9.67
CA ILE A 198 -17.90 -5.34 -8.92
C ILE A 198 -19.11 -4.42 -8.81
N ARG A 199 -19.29 -3.83 -7.63
CA ARG A 199 -20.32 -2.84 -7.34
C ARG A 199 -19.66 -1.61 -6.74
N TYR A 200 -19.92 -0.45 -7.30
CA TYR A 200 -19.33 0.83 -6.93
C TYR A 200 -20.29 1.61 -6.02
N TRP A 201 -19.78 2.15 -4.93
CA TRP A 201 -20.58 2.92 -3.99
C TRP A 201 -20.92 4.29 -4.57
N THR A 202 -22.20 4.68 -4.50
CA THR A 202 -22.72 5.89 -5.16
C THR A 202 -23.29 6.91 -4.17
N GLY A 203 -22.89 6.84 -2.89
CA GLY A 203 -23.45 7.69 -1.85
C GLY A 203 -24.48 7.02 -0.95
N LEU A 204 -25.06 7.82 -0.07
CA LEU A 204 -26.17 7.43 0.80
C LEU A 204 -27.50 7.92 0.22
N LYS A 205 -28.53 7.09 0.33
CA LYS A 205 -29.93 7.49 0.18
C LYS A 205 -30.68 7.07 1.44
N ASP A 206 -31.32 8.02 2.13
CA ASP A 206 -32.06 7.77 3.38
C ASP A 206 -31.19 7.06 4.44
N GLY A 207 -29.92 7.48 4.56
CA GLY A 207 -28.95 6.89 5.49
C GLY A 207 -28.41 5.50 5.10
N ARG A 208 -28.79 4.98 3.92
CA ARG A 208 -28.37 3.64 3.43
C ARG A 208 -27.44 3.76 2.22
N PRO A 209 -26.35 2.98 2.16
CA PRO A 209 -25.45 2.98 1.01
C PRO A 209 -26.16 2.49 -0.25
N ARG A 210 -25.81 3.11 -1.38
CA ARG A 210 -26.25 2.75 -2.72
C ARG A 210 -25.07 2.23 -3.53
N TRP A 211 -25.35 1.31 -4.44
CA TRP A 211 -24.35 0.62 -5.23
C TRP A 211 -24.79 0.55 -6.70
N SER A 212 -23.84 0.77 -7.62
CA SER A 212 -24.03 0.69 -9.07
C SER A 212 -23.08 -0.35 -9.68
N PRO A 213 -23.45 -1.03 -10.78
CA PRO A 213 -22.49 -1.82 -11.56
C PRO A 213 -21.54 -0.95 -12.41
N HIS A 214 -21.73 0.37 -12.47
CA HIS A 214 -20.94 1.27 -13.30
C HIS A 214 -19.97 2.12 -12.46
N GLU A 215 -18.68 2.04 -12.79
CA GLU A 215 -17.62 2.81 -12.12
C GLU A 215 -17.81 4.33 -12.27
N ALA A 216 -18.44 4.79 -13.36
CA ALA A 216 -18.71 6.21 -13.58
C ALA A 216 -19.59 6.84 -12.47
N ASP A 217 -20.40 6.02 -11.80
CA ASP A 217 -21.29 6.46 -10.72
C ASP A 217 -20.59 6.49 -9.35
N ALA A 218 -19.32 6.06 -9.28
CA ALA A 218 -18.57 5.96 -8.04
C ALA A 218 -18.36 7.35 -7.39
N ALA A 219 -19.03 7.57 -6.27
CA ALA A 219 -18.96 8.81 -5.51
C ALA A 219 -17.71 8.84 -4.61
N PRO A 220 -17.06 9.99 -4.43
CA PRO A 220 -15.93 10.12 -3.50
C PRO A 220 -16.39 9.87 -2.07
N LEU A 221 -15.54 9.21 -1.28
CA LEU A 221 -15.79 8.97 0.15
C LEU A 221 -15.67 10.25 0.99
N PHE A 222 -14.86 11.19 0.51
CA PHE A 222 -14.58 12.51 1.08
C PHE A 222 -13.89 13.37 0.00
N ASP A 223 -13.90 14.70 0.18
CA ASP A 223 -13.18 15.64 -0.70
C ASP A 223 -11.71 15.75 -0.28
N HIS A 224 -10.82 15.20 -1.11
CA HIS A 224 -9.36 15.28 -0.95
C HIS A 224 -8.69 14.87 -2.28
N PRO A 225 -8.56 15.77 -3.25
CA PRO A 225 -8.21 15.38 -4.63
C PRO A 225 -6.71 15.10 -4.85
N VAL A 226 -5.90 15.01 -3.80
CA VAL A 226 -4.43 14.86 -3.87
C VAL A 226 -3.91 13.62 -3.14
N VAL A 227 -4.69 12.54 -3.15
CA VAL A 227 -4.30 11.26 -2.53
C VAL A 227 -3.31 10.51 -3.43
N GLY A 228 -2.14 10.21 -2.89
CA GLY A 228 -1.17 9.29 -3.49
C GLY A 228 -1.45 7.84 -3.17
N GLU A 229 -0.40 7.12 -2.83
CA GLU A 229 -0.46 5.74 -2.39
C GLU A 229 -1.27 5.62 -1.10
N LEU A 230 -2.18 4.63 -1.03
CA LEU A 230 -3.08 4.46 0.08
C LEU A 230 -3.17 3.03 0.59
N SER A 231 -3.47 2.88 1.87
CA SER A 231 -3.86 1.60 2.47
C SER A 231 -5.04 1.76 3.42
N VAL A 232 -5.92 0.78 3.45
CA VAL A 232 -7.07 0.74 4.35
C VAL A 232 -7.07 -0.56 5.13
N THR A 233 -7.38 -0.49 6.42
CA THR A 233 -7.54 -1.66 7.29
C THR A 233 -8.73 -1.49 8.23
N TRP A 234 -9.28 -2.60 8.72
CA TRP A 234 -10.15 -2.58 9.89
C TRP A 234 -9.31 -2.86 11.14
N ASN A 235 -9.36 -1.94 12.10
CA ASN A 235 -8.66 -2.10 13.38
C ASN A 235 -9.65 -2.53 14.48
N PRO A 236 -9.53 -3.76 15.02
CA PRO A 236 -10.48 -4.28 16.00
C PRO A 236 -10.37 -3.61 17.38
N TYR A 237 -9.19 -3.13 17.77
CA TYR A 237 -8.95 -2.48 19.06
C TYR A 237 -9.62 -1.10 19.13
N LEU A 238 -9.63 -0.37 18.02
CA LEU A 238 -10.31 0.92 17.90
C LEU A 238 -11.77 0.77 17.45
N SER A 239 -12.15 -0.40 16.90
CA SER A 239 -13.41 -0.57 16.17
C SER A 239 -13.59 0.53 15.12
N ARG A 240 -12.54 0.74 14.32
CA ARG A 240 -12.49 1.76 13.26
C ARG A 240 -11.82 1.19 12.01
N TRP A 241 -12.33 1.62 10.86
CA TRP A 241 -11.59 1.62 9.62
C TRP A 241 -10.51 2.69 9.71
N ILE A 242 -9.29 2.36 9.30
CA ILE A 242 -8.15 3.27 9.24
C ILE A 242 -7.67 3.33 7.80
N MET A 243 -7.65 4.53 7.23
CA MET A 243 -7.05 4.81 5.94
C MET A 243 -5.78 5.63 6.15
N LEU A 244 -4.66 5.14 5.62
CA LEU A 244 -3.42 5.89 5.51
C LEU A 244 -3.17 6.24 4.05
N TYR A 245 -2.67 7.44 3.79
CA TYR A 245 -2.23 7.83 2.45
C TYR A 245 -1.20 8.97 2.52
N ASN A 246 -0.32 9.07 1.53
CA ASN A 246 0.49 10.29 1.37
C ASN A 246 -0.28 11.34 0.57
N SER A 247 -0.09 12.60 0.96
CA SER A 247 -0.72 13.77 0.32
C SER A 247 0.30 14.88 0.16
N THR A 248 0.01 15.84 -0.73
CA THR A 248 0.75 17.10 -0.82
C THR A 248 0.04 18.24 -0.07
N HIS A 249 -1.24 18.09 0.27
CA HIS A 249 -2.04 19.12 0.96
C HIS A 249 -2.97 18.47 2.01
N PRO A 250 -2.53 18.35 3.29
CA PRO A 250 -1.20 18.70 3.78
C PRO A 250 -0.14 17.69 3.31
N ARG A 251 1.12 18.12 3.23
CA ARG A 251 2.24 17.23 2.92
C ARG A 251 2.53 16.29 4.09
N GLY A 252 2.60 14.99 3.84
CA GLY A 252 2.96 13.96 4.83
C GLY A 252 2.17 12.67 4.66
N ILE A 253 2.24 11.79 5.67
CA ILE A 253 1.33 10.65 5.80
C ILE A 253 0.11 11.09 6.59
N VAL A 254 -1.05 10.98 5.95
CA VAL A 254 -2.34 11.37 6.48
C VAL A 254 -3.12 10.13 6.90
N LEU A 255 -3.84 10.26 8.01
CA LEU A 255 -4.73 9.26 8.58
C LEU A 255 -6.18 9.78 8.55
N ARG A 256 -7.11 8.90 8.16
CA ARG A 256 -8.56 9.08 8.38
C ARG A 256 -9.14 7.85 9.02
N THR A 257 -10.23 8.04 9.78
CA THR A 257 -10.97 6.93 10.38
C THR A 257 -12.45 6.95 10.04
N ALA A 258 -13.10 5.79 10.06
CA ALA A 258 -14.55 5.67 9.93
C ALA A 258 -15.09 4.48 10.73
N GLU A 259 -16.35 4.53 11.14
CA GLU A 259 -17.02 3.39 11.76
C GLU A 259 -17.49 2.35 10.73
N ARG A 260 -17.72 2.79 9.49
CA ARG A 260 -18.20 1.97 8.36
C ARG A 260 -17.28 2.17 7.17
N PRO A 261 -17.16 1.19 6.26
CA PRO A 261 -16.25 1.32 5.12
C PRO A 261 -16.62 2.46 4.16
N TRP A 262 -17.92 2.80 4.07
CA TRP A 262 -18.41 3.95 3.29
C TRP A 262 -18.50 5.26 4.09
N GLY A 263 -17.94 5.31 5.30
CA GLY A 263 -17.92 6.51 6.13
C GLY A 263 -19.17 6.73 7.00
N PRO A 264 -19.37 7.97 7.51
CA PRO A 264 -18.55 9.15 7.23
C PRO A 264 -17.11 8.96 7.68
N TRP A 265 -16.17 9.42 6.86
CA TRP A 265 -14.75 9.44 7.19
C TRP A 265 -14.42 10.73 7.95
N SER A 266 -13.54 10.64 8.94
CA SER A 266 -13.07 11.79 9.70
C SER A 266 -12.36 12.80 8.80
N ASP A 267 -12.17 14.01 9.32
CA ASP A 267 -11.18 14.94 8.78
C ASP A 267 -9.78 14.31 8.75
N ALA A 268 -8.93 14.88 7.89
CA ALA A 268 -7.54 14.46 7.74
C ALA A 268 -6.75 14.75 9.02
N LEU A 269 -6.10 13.73 9.56
CA LEU A 269 -5.17 13.84 10.68
C LEU A 269 -3.75 13.58 10.18
N MET A 270 -2.79 14.42 10.54
CA MET A 270 -1.39 14.17 10.23
C MET A 270 -0.88 13.02 11.09
N LEU A 271 -0.44 11.93 10.46
CA LEU A 271 0.19 10.80 11.16
C LEU A 271 1.71 10.95 11.18
N PHE A 272 2.29 11.46 10.10
CA PHE A 272 3.72 11.71 9.98
C PHE A 272 4.00 12.93 9.11
N ASP A 273 4.63 13.94 9.70
CA ASP A 273 5.21 15.11 9.04
C ASP A 273 6.74 14.96 9.05
N PRO A 274 7.40 14.88 7.88
CA PRO A 274 8.84 14.63 7.81
C PRO A 274 9.74 15.59 8.57
N TRP A 275 9.33 16.84 8.77
CA TRP A 275 10.11 17.81 9.53
C TRP A 275 9.82 17.70 11.02
N ARG A 276 8.54 17.66 11.39
CA ARG A 276 8.12 17.67 12.80
C ARG A 276 8.45 16.36 13.51
N ASP A 277 8.37 15.25 12.80
CA ASP A 277 8.52 13.91 13.36
C ASP A 277 9.91 13.30 13.12
N GLY A 278 10.88 14.11 12.67
CA GLY A 278 12.28 13.70 12.54
C GLY A 278 12.54 12.71 11.42
N GLY A 279 11.95 12.94 10.24
CA GLY A 279 12.30 12.22 9.01
C GLY A 279 13.54 12.80 8.35
N TYR A 280 13.47 14.08 7.99
CA TYR A 280 14.55 14.79 7.30
C TYR A 280 15.82 14.92 8.15
N GLY A 281 16.96 14.58 7.56
CA GLY A 281 18.27 14.56 8.22
C GLY A 281 18.48 13.36 9.16
N VAL A 282 17.49 12.48 9.31
CA VAL A 282 17.55 11.29 10.17
C VAL A 282 17.54 10.00 9.35
N PHE A 283 16.51 9.81 8.53
CA PHE A 283 16.41 8.69 7.58
C PHE A 283 15.89 9.11 6.21
N MET A 284 15.56 10.39 6.03
CA MET A 284 15.21 11.01 4.76
C MET A 284 16.23 12.13 4.45
N HIS A 285 16.68 12.21 3.20
CA HIS A 285 17.71 13.17 2.80
C HIS A 285 17.19 14.61 2.70
N VAL A 286 17.99 15.57 3.17
CA VAL A 286 17.83 17.01 2.93
C VAL A 286 18.77 17.42 1.80
N SER A 287 18.19 17.93 0.71
CA SER A 287 18.94 18.35 -0.49
C SER A 287 20.09 19.32 -0.14
N ARG A 288 21.29 19.06 -0.67
CA ARG A 288 22.45 19.98 -0.56
C ARG A 288 22.18 21.33 -1.21
N ALA A 289 21.47 21.37 -2.34
CA ALA A 289 21.02 22.61 -2.97
C ALA A 289 20.14 23.47 -2.05
N ALA A 290 19.50 22.87 -1.04
CA ALA A 290 18.73 23.57 -0.01
C ALA A 290 19.51 23.79 1.32
N GLY A 291 20.82 23.55 1.33
CA GLY A 291 21.68 23.69 2.50
C GLY A 291 21.75 22.46 3.41
N GLY A 292 21.24 21.31 2.97
CA GLY A 292 21.40 20.04 3.68
C GLY A 292 22.86 19.56 3.69
N SER A 293 23.24 18.87 4.77
CA SER A 293 24.61 18.35 4.97
C SER A 293 24.65 16.91 5.49
N ASP A 294 23.50 16.23 5.51
CA ASP A 294 23.45 14.82 5.89
C ASP A 294 24.10 13.91 4.82
N ALA A 295 24.35 12.66 5.20
CA ALA A 295 24.95 11.63 4.36
C ALA A 295 23.95 10.54 3.95
N LEU A 296 22.66 10.89 3.85
CA LEU A 296 21.58 9.93 3.62
C LEU A 296 21.26 9.74 2.14
N SER A 297 21.70 10.62 1.24
CA SER A 297 21.38 10.52 -0.19
C SER A 297 21.88 9.24 -0.81
N ASP A 298 21.19 8.78 -1.84
CA ASP A 298 21.77 7.85 -2.79
C ASP A 298 22.83 8.53 -3.66
N PRO A 299 23.86 7.80 -4.12
CA PRO A 299 24.92 8.36 -4.92
C PRO A 299 24.40 9.10 -6.17
N GLY A 300 24.85 10.34 -6.36
CA GLY A 300 24.45 11.18 -7.50
C GLY A 300 23.10 11.90 -7.32
N ARG A 301 22.45 11.74 -6.16
CA ARG A 301 21.17 12.38 -5.82
C ARG A 301 21.30 13.35 -4.65
N GLU A 302 22.49 13.90 -4.42
CA GLU A 302 22.79 14.76 -3.28
C GLU A 302 22.07 16.12 -3.33
N ASP A 303 21.61 16.55 -4.50
CA ASP A 303 20.82 17.78 -4.66
C ASP A 303 19.31 17.50 -4.72
N GLU A 304 18.87 16.24 -4.66
CA GLU A 304 17.45 15.86 -4.68
C GLU A 304 16.87 15.71 -3.28
N TRP A 305 15.69 16.28 -3.02
CA TRP A 305 15.01 16.08 -1.73
C TRP A 305 14.60 14.62 -1.50
N GLY A 306 14.63 14.18 -0.25
CA GLY A 306 13.86 13.02 0.20
C GLY A 306 12.35 13.25 0.14
N GLY A 307 11.59 12.20 0.39
CA GLY A 307 10.13 12.27 0.39
C GLY A 307 9.49 10.98 0.89
N GLU A 308 8.34 11.13 1.52
CA GLU A 308 7.57 10.10 2.21
C GLU A 308 6.38 9.67 1.36
N TYR A 309 6.21 8.37 1.14
CA TYR A 309 5.07 7.85 0.39
C TYR A 309 4.82 6.36 0.66
N GLY A 310 3.71 5.83 0.16
CA GLY A 310 3.41 4.40 0.28
C GLY A 310 3.23 3.89 1.71
N PRO A 311 2.31 4.46 2.52
CA PRO A 311 2.07 4.01 3.90
C PRO A 311 1.22 2.72 3.92
N TYR A 312 1.83 1.55 3.71
CA TYR A 312 1.11 0.27 3.64
C TYR A 312 1.06 -0.44 4.99
N GLN A 313 -0.15 -0.54 5.55
CA GLN A 313 -0.39 -1.12 6.86
C GLN A 313 -0.19 -2.65 6.87
N LEU A 314 0.45 -3.17 7.94
CA LEU A 314 0.48 -4.59 8.29
C LEU A 314 -0.67 -4.87 9.26
N ALA A 315 -1.87 -5.08 8.71
CA ALA A 315 -3.11 -5.14 9.49
C ALA A 315 -3.09 -6.21 10.60
N GLU A 316 -2.58 -7.41 10.31
CA GLU A 316 -2.49 -8.50 11.29
C GLU A 316 -1.51 -8.23 12.46
N SER A 317 -0.61 -7.27 12.26
CA SER A 317 0.42 -6.93 13.25
C SER A 317 -0.02 -5.84 14.22
N ALA A 318 -1.22 -5.27 14.04
CA ALA A 318 -1.77 -4.32 15.00
C ALA A 318 -1.91 -4.97 16.39
N ARG A 319 -1.56 -4.23 17.44
CA ARG A 319 -1.62 -4.70 18.84
C ARG A 319 -2.21 -3.61 19.71
N GLY A 320 -3.00 -3.97 20.70
CA GLY A 320 -3.59 -2.97 21.58
C GLY A 320 -4.64 -3.52 22.52
N ARG A 321 -5.46 -2.61 23.01
CA ARG A 321 -6.61 -2.85 23.88
C ARG A 321 -7.77 -1.97 23.42
N THR A 322 -8.97 -2.19 23.94
CA THR A 322 -10.13 -1.37 23.56
C THR A 322 -9.82 0.12 23.68
N GLY A 323 -9.96 0.85 22.57
CA GLY A 323 -9.72 2.30 22.48
C GLY A 323 -8.27 2.71 22.21
N GLU A 324 -7.31 1.79 22.18
CA GLU A 324 -5.89 2.07 21.94
C GLU A 324 -5.26 1.01 21.02
N SER A 325 -4.55 1.42 19.98
CA SER A 325 -3.84 0.50 19.09
C SER A 325 -2.47 1.03 18.72
N THR A 326 -1.47 0.16 18.76
CA THR A 326 -0.26 0.31 17.98
C THR A 326 -0.50 -0.30 16.60
N ILE A 327 -0.21 0.46 15.54
CA ILE A 327 -0.22 -0.02 14.16
C ILE A 327 1.20 -0.02 13.61
N TYR A 328 1.46 -0.90 12.65
CA TYR A 328 2.72 -0.99 11.91
C TYR A 328 2.42 -0.84 10.43
N PHE A 329 3.30 -0.15 9.72
CA PHE A 329 3.16 0.08 8.28
C PHE A 329 4.54 0.22 7.65
N THR A 330 4.69 -0.22 6.41
CA THR A 330 5.84 0.19 5.60
C THR A 330 5.63 1.61 5.11
N MET A 331 6.72 2.34 4.92
CA MET A 331 6.73 3.64 4.28
C MET A 331 7.97 3.72 3.41
N SER A 332 7.80 4.20 2.19
CA SER A 332 8.89 4.43 1.25
C SER A 332 9.51 5.79 1.46
N THR A 333 10.82 5.87 1.25
CA THR A 333 11.55 7.13 1.14
C THR A 333 12.05 7.32 -0.28
N TRP A 334 11.89 8.53 -0.82
CA TRP A 334 12.33 8.85 -2.19
C TRP A 334 13.84 8.98 -2.30
N ASN A 335 14.49 9.51 -1.26
CA ASN A 335 15.93 9.65 -1.16
C ASN A 335 16.33 9.60 0.34
N PRO A 336 17.07 8.58 0.80
CA PRO A 336 17.49 7.40 0.05
C PRO A 336 16.28 6.60 -0.46
N TYR A 337 16.45 5.88 -1.57
CA TYR A 337 15.41 5.08 -2.19
C TYR A 337 15.29 3.72 -1.48
N THR A 338 14.47 3.67 -0.44
CA THR A 338 14.34 2.51 0.44
C THR A 338 12.95 2.43 1.09
N VAL A 339 12.72 1.33 1.81
CA VAL A 339 11.50 1.11 2.60
C VAL A 339 11.86 1.03 4.08
N VAL A 340 11.15 1.78 4.90
CA VAL A 340 11.25 1.73 6.36
C VAL A 340 9.99 1.13 6.97
N LEU A 341 10.17 0.33 8.02
CA LEU A 341 9.09 -0.11 8.89
C LEU A 341 8.82 0.95 9.96
N MET A 342 7.59 1.45 9.95
CA MET A 342 7.08 2.50 10.82
C MET A 342 6.09 1.92 11.84
N ARG A 343 5.94 2.63 12.96
CA ARG A 343 5.01 2.31 14.04
C ARG A 343 4.33 3.59 14.50
N ALA A 344 3.02 3.53 14.73
CA ALA A 344 2.27 4.60 15.37
C ALA A 344 1.37 4.08 16.50
N ARG A 345 1.21 4.87 17.55
CA ARG A 345 0.24 4.62 18.62
C ARG A 345 -0.97 5.52 18.40
N LEU A 346 -2.15 4.93 18.38
CA LEU A 346 -3.43 5.56 18.16
C LEU A 346 -4.30 5.36 19.39
N ALA A 347 -5.05 6.39 19.77
CA ALA A 347 -6.04 6.32 20.83
C ALA A 347 -7.32 7.02 20.37
N LEU A 348 -8.48 6.46 20.70
CA LEU A 348 -9.74 7.18 20.54
C LEU A 348 -9.76 8.36 21.51
N ALA A 349 -10.21 9.53 21.05
CA ALA A 349 -10.47 10.64 21.94
C ALA A 349 -11.48 10.21 23.03
N PRO A 350 -11.32 10.66 24.29
CA PRO A 350 -12.33 10.45 25.31
C PRO A 350 -13.68 10.94 24.81
N ARG A 351 -14.76 10.18 25.07
CA ARG A 351 -16.11 10.69 24.83
C ARG A 351 -16.33 11.85 25.82
N GLY A 352 -16.46 13.05 25.27
CA GLY A 352 -16.81 14.26 26.04
C GLY A 352 -18.20 14.20 26.64
#